data_AF-A0A7C3DSH8-F1
#
_entry.id   AF-A0A7C3DSH8-F1
#
_cell.length_a   1.000
_cell.length_b   1.000
_cell.length_c   1.000
_cell.angle_alpha   90.00
_cell.angle_beta   90.00
_cell.angle_gamma   90.00
#
_symmetry.space_group_name_H-M   'P 1'
#
loop_
_entity.id
_entity.type
_entity.pdbx_description
1 polymer ?
#
loop_
_entity_poly.entity_id
_entity_poly.type
_entity_poly.pdbx_seq_one_letter_code
_entity_poly.pdbx_strand_id
1 'polypeptide(L)'
;MKNTGIIVFFVLLAICSLNSSAQTPALPYPPYREVVARFMEGYSTAAIPNTSQLSFQKKPDGWHICITDYSGAPLVTNDILFWDSKTAAYMTPDFPKALSSQENLQTMEGFLQSWDAINFDISPYYGYMGWDKDVISLLQEKENLSDTLLYALGRAYSSYAGNLLHNNSGYAISSEQFVLADTRNCMSAEQLATYRKYRHLAIAKFKELAQRNPQFETIVGRIGVKAANEHMTSYLDLYMYQNAEEAKKEVPDNIYNDYMLAAARNYLLSCPENAILFTNGDNDTYPLLYLQLKKGFRKDVKVVNLSLLQTSRYIRLMSEKDPDSGALPITFTSEQLSGSRRDVIVITGEKEKMELNEMISFLKDDNHVMTYGPATYYYIPSAKLYFKPDSRKMMEFRITNSYFLLNQLVFYDVLAANRFKRPICFALTVGEDQFFGMNDYMRLNGMVYIVDPEKYTNSNYGLGSVHTSMMYELLTGKFDKTLPVQPGTFEKITGMNYRNIHYRLAEALIAEDKKDKAEEILDLGCRLLPDSVLYYDFYMIPFVDYYYQLGKFEKGNRIAEVIIYNLKKGLLNEYHLIRSATPDVTYILQYMGELADKYGQKEIMELTR
;
A
#
# COMPACT_ATOMS: atom_id res chain seq x y z
N MET A 1 -37.77 23.15 -0.41
CA MET A 1 -38.27 21.84 0.02
C MET A 1 -37.24 20.78 -0.33
N LYS A 2 -36.78 20.04 0.69
CA LYS A 2 -36.08 18.74 0.70
C LYS A 2 -34.74 18.67 -0.05
N ASN A 3 -33.64 18.93 0.66
CA ASN A 3 -32.78 17.93 1.35
C ASN A 3 -31.98 17.03 0.39
N THR A 4 -30.93 17.60 -0.17
CA THR A 4 -29.76 16.90 -0.68
C THR A 4 -28.69 16.98 0.41
N GLY A 5 -28.44 15.86 1.09
CA GLY A 5 -27.38 15.73 2.08
C GLY A 5 -26.02 15.91 1.41
N ILE A 6 -25.35 16.99 1.77
CA ILE A 6 -23.99 17.34 1.37
C ILE A 6 -23.05 16.44 2.18
N ILE A 7 -22.35 15.50 1.52
CA ILE A 7 -21.12 14.92 2.07
C ILE A 7 -19.98 15.74 1.47
N VAL A 8 -19.45 16.66 2.28
CA VAL A 8 -18.32 17.51 1.95
C VAL A 8 -17.04 16.66 1.97
N PHE A 9 -16.44 16.42 0.80
CA PHE A 9 -15.02 16.06 0.72
C PHE A 9 -14.21 17.36 0.86
N PHE A 10 -13.64 17.61 2.03
CA PHE A 10 -12.59 18.61 2.18
C PHE A 10 -11.27 18.03 1.68
N VAL A 11 -10.90 18.37 0.45
CA VAL A 11 -9.49 18.53 0.07
C VAL A 11 -9.21 20.02 0.26
N LEU A 12 -8.68 20.40 1.43
CA LEU A 12 -8.21 21.75 1.68
C LEU A 12 -6.70 21.71 1.94
N LEU A 13 -6.03 22.52 1.12
CA LEU A 13 -4.63 22.89 1.12
C LEU A 13 -4.11 23.25 2.52
N ALA A 14 -3.00 22.62 2.91
CA ALA A 14 -2.04 23.22 3.84
C ALA A 14 -0.62 22.81 3.44
N ILE A 15 0.19 23.84 3.22
CA ILE A 15 1.62 23.79 2.98
C ILE A 15 2.31 23.47 4.30
N CYS A 16 3.02 22.35 4.39
CA CYS A 16 4.06 22.17 5.40
C CYS A 16 5.32 21.61 4.73
N SER A 17 6.38 22.40 4.80
CA SER A 17 7.75 21.97 4.60
C SER A 17 8.07 20.86 5.59
N LEU A 18 8.36 19.67 5.09
CA LEU A 18 8.97 18.62 5.88
C LEU A 18 10.34 19.11 6.36
N ASN A 19 10.43 19.48 7.63
CA ASN A 19 11.64 19.20 8.39
C ASN A 19 11.68 17.68 8.60
N SER A 20 12.07 16.94 7.55
CA SER A 20 12.68 15.64 7.78
C SER A 20 13.87 15.90 8.69
N SER A 21 14.02 15.12 9.75
CA SER A 21 15.23 15.13 10.57
C SER A 21 16.44 14.97 9.65
N ALA A 22 17.08 16.11 9.35
CA ALA A 22 18.27 16.32 8.53
C ALA A 22 18.68 15.15 7.61
N GLN A 23 17.89 14.87 6.56
CA GLN A 23 18.46 14.18 5.41
C GLN A 23 19.29 15.21 4.65
N THR A 24 20.62 15.14 4.78
CA THR A 24 21.52 15.99 4.02
C THR A 24 21.34 15.69 2.52
N PRO A 25 21.17 16.70 1.65
CA PRO A 25 21.09 16.47 0.21
C PRO A 25 22.28 15.63 -0.26
N ALA A 26 21.99 14.54 -0.97
CA ALA A 26 23.00 13.59 -1.46
C ALA A 26 24.07 14.26 -2.36
N LEU A 27 23.68 15.33 -3.06
CA LEU A 27 24.47 16.13 -4.00
C LEU A 27 23.96 17.59 -3.94
N PRO A 28 24.74 18.59 -4.39
CA PRO A 28 24.34 20.01 -4.42
C PRO A 28 23.34 20.30 -5.55
N TYR A 29 22.28 19.50 -5.64
CA TYR A 29 21.22 19.61 -6.65
C TYR A 29 20.04 20.38 -6.02
N PRO A 30 19.30 21.17 -6.81
CA PRO A 30 18.03 21.73 -6.35
C PRO A 30 17.07 20.60 -5.92
N PRO A 31 16.28 20.81 -4.86
CA PRO A 31 15.28 19.84 -4.41
C PRO A 31 14.23 19.56 -5.49
N TYR A 32 13.68 18.34 -5.54
CA TYR A 32 12.69 17.93 -6.54
C TYR A 32 11.50 18.90 -6.61
N ARG A 33 10.96 19.28 -5.44
CA ARG A 33 9.85 20.23 -5.35
C ARG A 33 10.15 21.57 -6.01
N GLU A 34 11.37 22.09 -5.85
CA GLU A 34 11.79 23.35 -6.48
C GLU A 34 11.82 23.22 -8.00
N VAL A 35 12.41 22.13 -8.50
CA VAL A 35 12.52 21.86 -9.93
C VAL A 35 11.15 21.72 -10.58
N VAL A 36 10.25 20.95 -9.96
CA VAL A 36 8.88 20.77 -10.44
C VAL A 36 8.14 22.09 -10.43
N ALA A 37 8.15 22.83 -9.31
CA ALA A 37 7.45 24.12 -9.22
C ALA A 37 7.98 25.12 -10.26
N ARG A 38 9.30 25.25 -10.39
CA ARG A 38 9.92 26.17 -11.34
C ARG A 38 9.55 25.85 -12.79
N PHE A 39 9.49 24.56 -13.16
CA PHE A 39 9.07 24.18 -14.51
C PHE A 39 7.57 24.46 -14.72
N MET A 40 6.73 24.01 -13.79
CA MET A 40 5.27 24.09 -13.89
C MET A 40 4.72 25.53 -13.85
N GLU A 41 5.39 26.44 -13.14
CA GLU A 41 5.04 27.86 -13.10
C GLU A 41 5.57 28.62 -14.32
N GLY A 42 6.67 28.15 -14.93
CA GLY A 42 7.38 28.86 -15.99
C GLY A 42 6.99 28.46 -17.42
N TYR A 43 6.47 27.24 -17.61
CA TYR A 43 6.27 26.64 -18.93
C TYR A 43 4.90 25.96 -19.02
N SER A 44 4.25 26.10 -20.18
CA SER A 44 2.95 25.47 -20.47
C SER A 44 3.14 24.00 -20.78
N THR A 45 2.28 23.14 -20.21
CA THR A 45 2.21 21.72 -20.55
C THR A 45 1.08 21.39 -21.53
N ALA A 46 0.28 22.39 -21.93
CA ALA A 46 -0.91 22.20 -22.75
C ALA A 46 -0.64 21.63 -24.16
N ALA A 47 0.58 21.81 -24.67
CA ALA A 47 1.00 21.30 -25.97
C ALA A 47 1.52 19.84 -25.92
N ILE A 48 1.68 19.26 -24.73
CA ILE A 48 2.11 17.86 -24.59
C ILE A 48 0.95 16.97 -25.07
N PRO A 49 1.17 16.09 -26.06
CA PRO A 49 0.10 15.20 -26.54
C PRO A 49 -0.44 14.32 -25.41
N ASN A 50 -1.74 14.01 -25.45
CA ASN A 50 -2.36 13.09 -24.47
C ASN A 50 -1.78 11.66 -24.51
N THR A 51 -1.09 11.29 -25.60
CA THR A 51 -0.36 10.01 -25.71
C THR A 51 1.01 10.05 -25.08
N SER A 52 1.46 11.22 -24.63
CA SER A 52 2.79 11.44 -24.08
C SER A 52 2.73 11.73 -22.58
N GLN A 53 3.79 11.35 -21.89
CA GLN A 53 3.96 11.60 -20.46
C GLN A 53 5.15 12.52 -20.22
N LEU A 54 4.91 13.58 -19.45
CA LEU A 54 5.96 14.40 -18.87
C LEU A 54 6.59 13.67 -17.68
N SER A 55 7.91 13.74 -17.56
CA SER A 55 8.64 13.23 -16.39
C SER A 55 9.85 14.10 -16.07
N PHE A 56 10.26 14.06 -14.81
CA PHE A 56 11.48 14.71 -14.32
C PHE A 56 12.51 13.63 -14.03
N GLN A 57 13.75 13.83 -14.47
CA GLN A 57 14.82 12.85 -14.29
C GLN A 57 16.04 13.53 -13.66
N LYS A 58 16.57 12.94 -12.59
CA LYS A 58 17.74 13.46 -11.87
C LYS A 58 18.95 12.65 -12.31
N LYS A 59 19.67 13.12 -13.33
CA LYS A 59 20.79 12.43 -14.00
C LYS A 59 22.14 12.95 -13.48
N PRO A 60 23.27 12.29 -13.82
CA PRO A 60 24.61 12.72 -13.40
C PRO A 60 25.02 14.12 -13.87
N ASP A 61 24.51 14.57 -15.02
CA ASP A 61 24.77 15.88 -15.60
C ASP A 61 23.76 16.95 -15.16
N GLY A 62 22.61 16.59 -14.59
CA GLY A 62 21.68 17.56 -14.04
C GLY A 62 20.23 17.10 -13.93
N TRP A 63 19.31 18.06 -13.85
CA TRP A 63 17.87 17.78 -13.92
C TRP A 63 17.38 17.88 -15.35
N HIS A 64 16.66 16.85 -15.78
CA HIS A 64 16.12 16.75 -17.13
C HIS A 64 14.60 16.74 -17.10
N ILE A 65 14.00 17.40 -18.09
CA ILE A 65 12.58 17.34 -18.39
C ILE A 65 12.42 16.44 -19.61
N CYS A 66 11.73 15.33 -19.43
CA CYS A 66 11.58 14.31 -20.45
C CYS A 66 10.11 14.16 -20.88
N ILE A 67 9.88 14.07 -22.18
CA ILE A 67 8.58 13.68 -22.74
C ILE A 67 8.76 12.31 -23.39
N THR A 68 7.93 11.35 -22.97
CA THR A 68 7.89 10.01 -23.56
C THR A 68 6.56 9.80 -24.25
N ASP A 69 6.56 9.49 -25.54
CA ASP A 69 5.36 9.14 -26.30
C ASP A 69 5.07 7.65 -26.19
N TYR A 70 3.81 7.33 -25.90
CA TYR A 70 3.26 5.98 -25.77
C TYR A 70 2.26 5.65 -26.89
N SER A 71 2.27 6.42 -27.99
CA SER A 71 1.55 6.08 -29.22
C SER A 71 2.09 4.83 -29.94
N GLY A 72 3.13 4.19 -29.40
CA GLY A 72 3.70 2.92 -29.86
C GLY A 72 4.61 2.34 -28.79
N ALA A 73 5.74 1.75 -29.20
CA ALA A 73 6.81 1.44 -28.25
C ALA A 73 7.27 2.75 -27.57
N PRO A 74 7.43 2.80 -26.23
CA PRO A 74 7.79 4.01 -25.52
C PRO A 74 9.00 4.69 -26.15
N LEU A 75 8.83 5.92 -26.60
CA LEU A 75 9.87 6.70 -27.28
C LEU A 75 10.05 8.03 -26.55
N VAL A 76 11.26 8.27 -26.03
CA VAL A 76 11.62 9.59 -25.49
C VAL A 76 11.73 10.57 -26.65
N THR A 77 10.75 11.46 -26.78
CA THR A 77 10.71 12.47 -27.87
C THR A 77 11.52 13.71 -27.51
N ASN A 78 11.64 13.98 -26.21
CA ASN A 78 12.39 15.11 -25.68
C ASN A 78 13.14 14.69 -24.41
N ASP A 79 14.40 15.08 -24.32
CA ASP A 79 15.24 14.96 -23.12
C ASP A 79 16.00 16.29 -22.96
N ILE A 80 15.47 17.18 -22.12
CA ILE A 80 15.96 18.57 -22.03
C ILE A 80 16.65 18.80 -20.69
N LEU A 81 17.93 19.15 -20.74
CA LEU A 81 18.68 19.62 -19.56
C LEU A 81 18.08 20.95 -19.08
N PHE A 82 17.45 20.92 -17.91
CA PHE A 82 16.75 22.05 -17.29
C PHE A 82 17.56 22.70 -16.17
N TRP A 83 18.41 21.94 -15.49
CA TRP A 83 19.41 22.47 -14.57
C TRP A 83 20.70 21.71 -14.76
N ASP A 84 21.82 22.42 -14.95
CA ASP A 84 23.14 21.84 -15.22
C ASP A 84 23.97 21.76 -13.94
N SER A 85 24.44 20.55 -13.62
CA SER A 85 25.25 20.26 -12.44
C SER A 85 26.65 20.88 -12.49
N LYS A 86 27.20 21.17 -13.68
CA LYS A 86 28.54 21.75 -13.84
C LYS A 86 28.54 23.25 -13.57
N THR A 87 27.50 23.94 -14.04
CA THR A 87 27.35 25.40 -13.88
C THR A 87 26.48 25.79 -12.69
N ALA A 88 25.79 24.83 -12.08
CA ALA A 88 24.80 25.03 -11.02
C ALA A 88 23.69 26.02 -11.41
N ALA A 89 23.32 26.06 -12.69
CA ALA A 89 22.39 27.03 -13.25
C ALA A 89 21.20 26.35 -13.96
N TYR A 90 20.03 26.99 -13.88
CA TYR A 90 18.87 26.61 -14.66
C TYR A 90 19.03 27.05 -16.11
N MET A 91 18.72 26.15 -17.03
CA MET A 91 18.68 26.39 -18.46
C MET A 91 17.28 26.87 -18.89
N THR A 92 17.19 27.51 -20.05
CA THR A 92 15.91 27.89 -20.65
C THR A 92 15.50 26.82 -21.66
N PRO A 93 14.60 25.88 -21.32
CA PRO A 93 14.12 24.88 -22.23
C PRO A 93 13.32 25.52 -23.37
N ASP A 94 13.40 24.93 -24.56
CA ASP A 94 12.54 25.28 -25.69
C ASP A 94 11.14 24.70 -25.47
N PHE A 95 10.36 25.42 -24.64
CA PHE A 95 8.99 25.08 -24.27
C PHE A 95 8.14 26.36 -24.29
N PRO A 96 6.84 26.25 -24.67
CA PRO A 96 5.94 27.39 -24.58
C PRO A 96 5.85 27.91 -23.14
N LYS A 97 5.74 29.23 -22.97
CA LYS A 97 5.59 29.84 -21.64
C LYS A 97 4.18 29.60 -21.11
N ALA A 98 4.08 29.40 -19.79
CA ALA A 98 2.79 29.35 -19.12
C ALA A 98 2.09 30.70 -19.19
N LEU A 99 0.77 30.70 -19.36
CA LEU A 99 -0.09 31.88 -19.36
C LEU A 99 -0.22 32.48 -17.94
N SER A 100 -0.09 31.65 -16.91
CA SER A 100 -0.06 32.05 -15.51
C SER A 100 0.60 30.98 -14.63
N SER A 101 1.00 31.33 -13.41
CA SER A 101 1.53 30.38 -12.43
C SER A 101 0.53 29.31 -11.98
N GLN A 102 -0.75 29.45 -12.34
CA GLN A 102 -1.82 28.52 -11.97
C GLN A 102 -2.18 27.54 -13.08
N GLU A 103 -1.65 27.72 -14.30
CA GLU A 103 -2.02 26.90 -15.48
C GLU A 103 -1.86 25.40 -15.22
N ASN A 104 -0.76 25.01 -14.57
CA ASN A 104 -0.41 23.61 -14.34
C ASN A 104 -0.60 23.17 -12.88
N LEU A 105 -1.36 23.90 -12.04
CA LEU A 105 -1.40 23.64 -10.59
C LEU A 105 -1.77 22.19 -10.25
N GLN A 106 -2.82 21.64 -10.87
CA GLN A 106 -3.25 20.27 -10.62
C GLN A 106 -2.19 19.24 -11.04
N THR A 107 -1.54 19.46 -12.20
CA THR A 107 -0.46 18.59 -12.70
C THR A 107 0.75 18.64 -11.76
N MET A 108 1.13 19.84 -11.30
CA MET A 108 2.19 20.04 -10.33
C MET A 108 1.90 19.29 -9.03
N GLU A 109 0.70 19.45 -8.47
CA GLU A 109 0.27 18.74 -7.26
C GLU A 109 0.36 17.22 -7.45
N GLY A 110 -0.05 16.70 -8.61
CA GLY A 110 0.09 15.29 -8.96
C GLY A 110 1.54 14.80 -8.87
N PHE A 111 2.50 15.55 -9.41
CA PHE A 111 3.93 15.20 -9.30
C PHE A 111 4.45 15.26 -7.87
N LEU A 112 4.08 16.30 -7.12
CA LEU A 112 4.57 16.53 -5.76
C LEU A 112 3.97 15.57 -4.73
N GLN A 113 2.79 15.01 -5.02
CA GLN A 113 2.11 14.02 -4.17
C GLN A 113 2.35 12.57 -4.64
N SER A 114 3.03 12.39 -5.78
CA SER A 114 3.35 11.06 -6.28
C SER A 114 4.26 10.30 -5.33
N TRP A 115 4.12 8.97 -5.31
CA TRP A 115 5.01 8.09 -4.56
C TRP A 115 6.48 8.21 -4.98
N ASP A 116 6.74 8.67 -6.20
CA ASP A 116 8.10 8.89 -6.71
C ASP A 116 8.79 10.14 -6.15
N ALA A 117 8.04 11.13 -5.66
CA ALA A 117 8.61 12.40 -5.21
C ALA A 117 9.71 12.21 -4.15
N ILE A 118 9.43 11.36 -3.14
CA ILE A 118 10.37 11.08 -2.05
C ILE A 118 11.64 10.36 -2.54
N ASN A 119 11.57 9.63 -3.65
CA ASN A 119 12.72 8.92 -4.19
C ASN A 119 13.78 9.87 -4.75
N PHE A 120 13.37 11.04 -5.25
CA PHE A 120 14.30 12.07 -5.72
C PHE A 120 15.05 12.77 -4.58
N ASP A 121 14.48 12.80 -3.38
CA ASP A 121 15.11 13.37 -2.19
C ASP A 121 16.12 12.39 -1.57
N ILE A 122 15.81 11.09 -1.63
CA ILE A 122 16.66 10.03 -1.09
C ILE A 122 17.84 9.71 -2.02
N SER A 123 17.57 9.55 -3.31
CA SER A 123 18.57 9.04 -4.26
C SER A 123 19.36 10.18 -4.92
N PRO A 124 20.68 10.02 -5.12
CA PRO A 124 21.47 11.02 -5.84
C PRO A 124 21.01 11.12 -7.31
N TYR A 125 20.65 9.99 -7.91
CA TYR A 125 20.05 9.90 -9.24
C TYR A 125 18.78 9.05 -9.21
N TYR A 126 17.76 9.43 -9.98
CA TYR A 126 16.47 8.72 -10.03
C TYR A 126 15.62 9.14 -11.24
N GLY A 127 14.61 8.32 -11.58
CA GLY A 127 13.56 8.66 -12.53
C GLY A 127 13.84 8.29 -13.99
N TYR A 128 14.89 7.52 -14.28
CA TYR A 128 15.27 7.13 -15.64
C TYR A 128 15.80 5.70 -15.70
N MET A 129 15.75 5.09 -16.88
CA MET A 129 16.29 3.74 -17.10
C MET A 129 17.77 3.68 -16.75
N GLY A 130 18.16 2.77 -15.85
CA GLY A 130 19.56 2.61 -15.42
C GLY A 130 20.02 3.53 -14.29
N TRP A 131 19.12 4.28 -13.65
CA TRP A 131 19.48 5.17 -12.53
C TRP A 131 20.22 4.43 -11.41
N ASP A 132 19.83 3.18 -11.13
CA ASP A 132 20.43 2.35 -10.09
C ASP A 132 21.90 2.03 -10.38
N LYS A 133 22.24 1.73 -11.64
CA LYS A 133 23.62 1.50 -12.07
C LYS A 133 24.49 2.73 -11.91
N ASP A 134 23.96 3.92 -12.20
CA ASP A 134 24.68 5.17 -12.02
C ASP A 134 24.88 5.50 -10.54
N VAL A 135 23.89 5.22 -9.68
CA VAL A 135 24.02 5.35 -8.22
C VAL A 135 25.06 4.37 -7.68
N ILE A 136 25.05 3.10 -8.13
CA ILE A 136 26.07 2.11 -7.75
C ILE A 136 27.45 2.61 -8.16
N SER A 137 27.61 3.06 -9.40
CA SER A 137 28.88 3.57 -9.93
C SER A 137 29.38 4.78 -9.14
N LEU A 138 28.48 5.67 -8.71
CA LEU A 138 28.81 6.85 -7.92
C LEU A 138 29.26 6.52 -6.49
N LEU A 139 28.67 5.49 -5.86
CA LEU A 139 28.74 5.29 -4.41
C LEU A 139 29.51 4.03 -3.98
N GLN A 140 29.65 2.99 -4.81
CA GLN A 140 30.14 1.68 -4.37
C GLN A 140 31.57 1.70 -3.80
N GLU A 141 32.45 2.54 -4.35
CA GLU A 141 33.85 2.69 -3.92
C GLU A 141 34.04 3.78 -2.84
N LYS A 142 32.96 4.45 -2.42
CA LYS A 142 33.04 5.54 -1.44
C LYS A 142 32.94 5.00 -0.01
N GLU A 143 33.88 5.43 0.83
CA GLU A 143 33.85 5.19 2.26
C GLU A 143 33.09 6.29 3.00
N ASN A 144 32.66 6.01 4.24
CA ASN A 144 32.03 6.97 5.16
C ASN A 144 30.78 7.68 4.60
N LEU A 145 29.96 6.95 3.83
CA LEU A 145 28.66 7.44 3.34
C LEU A 145 27.78 7.95 4.49
N SER A 146 27.00 9.01 4.26
CA SER A 146 25.93 9.40 5.17
C SER A 146 24.84 8.32 5.23
N ASP A 147 24.00 8.34 6.26
CA ASP A 147 22.89 7.38 6.40
C ASP A 147 21.99 7.35 5.16
N THR A 148 21.66 8.52 4.61
CA THR A 148 20.85 8.66 3.39
C THR A 148 21.56 8.06 2.16
N LEU A 149 22.85 8.32 1.97
CA LEU A 149 23.60 7.79 0.84
C LEU A 149 23.84 6.28 0.96
N LEU A 150 24.02 5.78 2.18
CA LEU A 150 24.13 4.36 2.46
C LEU A 150 22.80 3.64 2.12
N TYR A 151 21.67 4.24 2.50
CA TYR A 151 20.35 3.76 2.13
C TYR A 151 20.15 3.80 0.61
N ALA A 152 20.51 4.90 -0.06
CA ALA A 152 20.41 5.04 -1.51
C ALA A 152 21.23 3.98 -2.27
N LEU A 153 22.45 3.68 -1.81
CA LEU A 153 23.27 2.60 -2.39
C LEU A 153 22.61 1.23 -2.20
N GLY A 154 22.08 0.93 -1.01
CA GLY A 154 21.34 -0.31 -0.78
C GLY A 154 20.11 -0.43 -1.68
N ARG A 155 19.37 0.67 -1.89
CA ARG A 155 18.23 0.72 -2.83
C ARG A 155 18.65 0.50 -4.27
N ALA A 156 19.75 1.09 -4.70
CA ALA A 156 20.26 0.91 -6.05
C ALA A 156 20.63 -0.55 -6.30
N TYR A 157 21.31 -1.22 -5.36
CA TYR A 157 21.55 -2.66 -5.44
C TYR A 157 20.27 -3.50 -5.47
N SER A 158 19.28 -3.17 -4.64
CA SER A 158 17.97 -3.83 -4.61
C SER A 158 17.21 -3.68 -5.93
N SER A 159 17.23 -2.48 -6.50
CA SER A 159 16.60 -2.15 -7.79
C SER A 159 17.29 -2.91 -8.91
N TYR A 160 18.62 -2.84 -8.98
CA TYR A 160 19.41 -3.49 -10.01
C TYR A 160 19.20 -5.01 -10.01
N ALA A 161 19.21 -5.64 -8.83
CA ALA A 161 18.92 -7.07 -8.69
C ALA A 161 17.53 -7.46 -9.22
N GLY A 162 16.50 -6.66 -8.94
CA GLY A 162 15.14 -6.90 -9.46
C GLY A 162 15.04 -6.65 -10.97
N ASN A 163 15.68 -5.59 -11.46
CA ASN A 163 15.70 -5.20 -12.86
C ASN A 163 16.36 -6.26 -13.75
N LEU A 164 17.32 -7.04 -13.24
CA LEU A 164 17.85 -8.22 -13.93
C LEU A 164 16.80 -9.29 -14.23
N LEU A 165 15.73 -9.38 -13.42
CA LEU A 165 14.69 -10.42 -13.53
C LEU A 165 13.45 -9.97 -14.30
N HIS A 166 13.03 -8.72 -14.09
CA HIS A 166 11.79 -8.17 -14.64
C HIS A 166 11.87 -6.63 -14.69
N ASN A 167 10.95 -5.98 -15.43
CA ASN A 167 10.90 -4.51 -15.53
C ASN A 167 9.66 -3.92 -14.83
N ASN A 168 9.37 -4.34 -13.59
CA ASN A 168 8.15 -3.88 -12.90
C ASN A 168 8.25 -2.41 -12.48
N SER A 169 9.47 -1.87 -12.39
CA SER A 169 9.74 -0.47 -12.05
C SER A 169 9.64 0.46 -13.26
N GLY A 170 9.68 -0.08 -14.48
CA GLY A 170 9.84 0.70 -15.71
C GLY A 170 11.26 1.23 -15.96
N TYR A 171 12.22 0.95 -15.07
CA TYR A 171 13.59 1.49 -15.13
C TYR A 171 14.67 0.47 -15.52
N ALA A 172 14.31 -0.77 -15.86
CA ALA A 172 15.28 -1.79 -16.24
C ALA A 172 15.90 -1.52 -17.63
N ILE A 173 17.22 -1.72 -17.74
CA ILE A 173 17.93 -1.70 -19.02
C ILE A 173 17.70 -3.05 -19.71
N SER A 174 16.91 -3.07 -20.78
CA SER A 174 16.48 -4.30 -21.46
C SER A 174 17.64 -5.20 -21.93
N SER A 175 18.77 -4.62 -22.35
CA SER A 175 19.96 -5.36 -22.77
C SER A 175 20.73 -6.05 -21.64
N GLU A 176 20.49 -5.67 -20.39
CA GLU A 176 21.13 -6.27 -19.20
C GLU A 176 20.22 -7.30 -18.50
N GLN A 177 18.93 -7.36 -18.87
CA GLN A 177 17.99 -8.31 -18.26
C GLN A 177 18.33 -9.75 -18.63
N PHE A 178 18.07 -10.66 -17.71
CA PHE A 178 18.18 -12.07 -17.99
C PHE A 178 17.08 -12.51 -18.95
N VAL A 179 17.46 -13.26 -19.99
CA VAL A 179 16.52 -13.96 -20.86
C VAL A 179 16.09 -15.24 -20.14
N LEU A 180 14.92 -15.21 -19.51
CA LEU A 180 14.41 -16.29 -18.66
C LEU A 180 13.17 -16.93 -19.27
N ALA A 181 13.19 -18.26 -19.41
CA ALA A 181 12.00 -19.03 -19.79
C ALA A 181 10.87 -18.81 -18.78
N ASP A 182 9.62 -18.85 -19.23
CA ASP A 182 8.45 -18.75 -18.35
C ASP A 182 8.16 -20.07 -17.63
N THR A 183 9.18 -20.56 -16.93
CA THR A 183 9.16 -21.77 -16.11
C THR A 183 9.97 -21.54 -14.82
N ARG A 184 9.94 -22.50 -13.91
CA ARG A 184 10.87 -22.58 -12.78
C ARG A 184 12.27 -23.04 -13.23
N ASN A 185 13.24 -22.90 -12.32
CA ASN A 185 14.64 -23.24 -12.52
C ASN A 185 15.22 -22.65 -13.82
N CYS A 186 14.85 -21.40 -14.10
CA CYS A 186 15.13 -20.77 -15.39
C CYS A 186 16.43 -19.96 -15.42
N MET A 187 17.09 -19.73 -14.29
CA MET A 187 18.37 -19.02 -14.26
C MET A 187 19.54 -19.99 -14.28
N SER A 188 20.57 -19.66 -15.05
CA SER A 188 21.88 -20.33 -14.99
C SER A 188 22.56 -20.12 -13.63
N ALA A 189 23.59 -20.91 -13.35
CA ALA A 189 24.39 -20.74 -12.13
C ALA A 189 25.02 -19.34 -12.04
N GLU A 190 25.46 -18.77 -13.17
CA GLU A 190 26.03 -17.43 -13.26
C GLU A 190 24.97 -16.33 -13.02
N GLN A 191 23.79 -16.47 -13.63
CA GLN A 191 22.68 -15.54 -13.42
C GLN A 191 22.23 -15.55 -11.95
N LEU A 192 22.09 -16.73 -11.35
CA LEU A 192 21.75 -16.87 -9.92
C LEU A 192 22.82 -16.26 -9.01
N ALA A 193 24.10 -16.47 -9.30
CA ALA A 193 25.20 -15.87 -8.56
C ALA A 193 25.21 -14.33 -8.67
N THR A 194 24.92 -13.82 -9.87
CA THR A 194 24.86 -12.37 -10.15
C THR A 194 23.69 -11.71 -9.42
N TYR A 195 22.50 -12.29 -9.49
CA TYR A 195 21.34 -11.84 -8.74
C TYR A 195 21.63 -11.80 -7.23
N ARG A 196 22.18 -12.91 -6.68
CA ARG A 196 22.55 -13.00 -5.26
C ARG A 196 23.56 -11.95 -4.85
N LYS A 197 24.61 -11.73 -5.66
CA LYS A 197 25.62 -10.71 -5.38
C LYS A 197 24.96 -9.35 -5.08
N TYR A 198 24.11 -8.87 -5.97
CA TYR A 198 23.49 -7.55 -5.80
C TYR A 198 22.44 -7.53 -4.69
N ARG A 199 21.63 -8.58 -4.55
CA ARG A 199 20.66 -8.67 -3.46
C ARG A 199 21.35 -8.71 -2.08
N HIS A 200 22.44 -9.45 -1.96
CA HIS A 200 23.22 -9.54 -0.71
C HIS A 200 23.97 -8.24 -0.39
N LEU A 201 24.46 -7.53 -1.41
CA LEU A 201 25.00 -6.17 -1.24
C LEU A 201 23.92 -5.21 -0.71
N ALA A 202 22.69 -5.25 -1.24
CA ALA A 202 21.59 -4.44 -0.73
C ALA A 202 21.29 -4.73 0.75
N ILE A 203 21.13 -6.01 1.09
CA ILE A 203 20.90 -6.48 2.47
C ILE A 203 22.03 -6.01 3.41
N ALA A 204 23.28 -6.14 2.97
CA ALA A 204 24.43 -5.72 3.76
C ALA A 204 24.36 -4.22 4.10
N LYS A 205 24.01 -3.37 3.11
CA LYS A 205 23.88 -1.91 3.32
C LYS A 205 22.72 -1.55 4.24
N PHE A 206 21.58 -2.22 4.12
CA PHE A 206 20.47 -1.99 5.05
C PHE A 206 20.79 -2.46 6.48
N LYS A 207 21.50 -3.59 6.64
CA LYS A 207 21.94 -4.07 7.97
C LYS A 207 22.98 -3.15 8.60
N GLU A 208 23.95 -2.69 7.81
CA GLU A 208 24.95 -1.70 8.23
C GLU A 208 24.26 -0.43 8.75
N LEU A 209 23.29 0.09 7.99
CA LEU A 209 22.51 1.25 8.41
C LEU A 209 21.65 0.97 9.64
N ALA A 210 21.04 -0.21 9.76
CA ALA A 210 20.26 -0.58 10.94
C ALA A 210 21.10 -0.67 12.23
N GLN A 211 22.37 -1.08 12.11
CA GLN A 211 23.31 -1.07 13.23
C GLN A 211 23.74 0.35 13.60
N ARG A 212 23.97 1.20 12.60
CA ARG A 212 24.41 2.59 12.79
C ARG A 212 23.29 3.50 13.31
N ASN A 213 22.11 3.40 12.74
CA ASN A 213 20.94 4.22 13.02
C ASN A 213 19.66 3.38 12.94
N PRO A 214 19.31 2.64 14.01
CA PRO A 214 18.12 1.78 14.02
C PRO A 214 16.79 2.54 13.91
N GLN A 215 16.81 3.86 14.12
CA GLN A 215 15.64 4.74 14.02
C GLN A 215 15.48 5.35 12.62
N PHE A 216 16.36 5.02 11.67
CA PHE A 216 16.26 5.52 10.30
C PHE A 216 14.96 5.02 9.66
N GLU A 217 14.05 5.95 9.34
CA GLU A 217 12.79 5.67 8.68
C GLU A 217 12.96 5.67 7.15
N THR A 218 12.35 4.67 6.52
CA THR A 218 12.25 4.54 5.08
C THR A 218 10.78 4.57 4.66
N ILE A 219 10.49 4.63 3.36
CA ILE A 219 9.14 4.49 2.83
C ILE A 219 8.47 3.14 3.19
N VAL A 220 9.27 2.14 3.55
CA VAL A 220 8.83 0.81 3.99
C VAL A 220 8.73 0.74 5.53
N GLY A 221 9.07 1.79 6.26
CA GLY A 221 9.21 1.80 7.71
C GLY A 221 10.67 1.74 8.14
N ARG A 222 10.93 1.35 9.38
CA ARG A 222 12.30 1.33 9.93
C ARG A 222 13.26 0.51 9.10
N ILE A 223 14.52 0.95 9.06
CA ILE A 223 15.56 0.28 8.28
C ILE A 223 15.72 -1.21 8.60
N GLY A 224 15.48 -1.63 9.85
CA GLY A 224 15.44 -3.06 10.21
C GLY A 224 14.33 -3.84 9.50
N VAL A 225 13.13 -3.26 9.37
CA VAL A 225 12.02 -3.85 8.60
C VAL A 225 12.36 -3.91 7.12
N LYS A 226 12.97 -2.85 6.56
CA LYS A 226 13.44 -2.87 5.16
C LYS A 226 14.48 -3.97 4.92
N ALA A 227 15.46 -4.13 5.83
CA ALA A 227 16.45 -5.20 5.73
C ALA A 227 15.82 -6.60 5.78
N ALA A 228 14.81 -6.80 6.64
CA ALA A 228 14.06 -8.04 6.73
C ALA A 228 13.23 -8.31 5.46
N ASN A 229 12.53 -7.31 4.95
CA ASN A 229 11.75 -7.41 3.72
C ASN A 229 12.64 -7.73 2.52
N GLU A 230 13.88 -7.23 2.47
CA GLU A 230 14.82 -7.55 1.39
C GLU A 230 15.17 -9.05 1.33
N HIS A 231 15.28 -9.72 2.48
CA HIS A 231 15.41 -11.17 2.54
C HIS A 231 14.17 -11.88 1.98
N MET A 232 12.98 -11.37 2.31
CA MET A 232 11.71 -11.97 1.87
C MET A 232 11.41 -11.69 0.39
N THR A 233 11.87 -10.57 -0.16
CA THR A 233 11.90 -10.31 -1.60
C THR A 233 12.80 -11.34 -2.29
N SER A 234 14.01 -11.58 -1.77
CA SER A 234 14.93 -12.61 -2.30
C SER A 234 14.29 -14.00 -2.29
N TYR A 235 13.63 -14.36 -1.18
CA TYR A 235 12.86 -15.60 -1.07
C TYR A 235 11.80 -15.71 -2.16
N LEU A 236 10.97 -14.68 -2.33
CA LEU A 236 9.85 -14.74 -3.27
C LEU A 236 10.31 -14.76 -4.72
N ASP A 237 11.32 -13.95 -5.07
CA ASP A 237 11.98 -13.97 -6.38
C ASP A 237 12.49 -15.38 -6.69
N LEU A 238 13.34 -15.94 -5.83
CA LEU A 238 13.89 -17.28 -6.07
C LEU A 238 12.80 -18.35 -6.05
N TYR A 239 11.70 -18.17 -5.34
CA TYR A 239 10.61 -19.14 -5.38
C TYR A 239 9.87 -19.12 -6.74
N MET A 240 9.73 -17.94 -7.35
CA MET A 240 9.12 -17.76 -8.66
C MET A 240 10.04 -18.20 -9.81
N TYR A 241 11.33 -17.88 -9.73
CA TYR A 241 12.29 -18.07 -10.83
C TYR A 241 13.12 -19.36 -10.71
N GLN A 242 13.34 -19.85 -9.49
CA GLN A 242 14.07 -21.08 -9.19
C GLN A 242 13.13 -22.12 -8.59
N ASN A 243 13.28 -22.42 -7.30
CA ASN A 243 12.53 -23.42 -6.56
C ASN A 243 12.54 -23.10 -5.05
N ALA A 244 11.72 -23.81 -4.28
CA ALA A 244 11.58 -23.59 -2.84
C ALA A 244 12.89 -23.82 -2.07
N GLU A 245 13.75 -24.75 -2.50
CA GLU A 245 15.00 -25.06 -1.79
C GLU A 245 16.05 -23.95 -1.96
N GLU A 246 16.15 -23.34 -3.14
CA GLU A 246 16.98 -22.15 -3.34
C GLU A 246 16.42 -20.94 -2.60
N ALA A 247 15.10 -20.74 -2.63
CA ALA A 247 14.44 -19.62 -1.96
C ALA A 247 14.68 -19.63 -0.44
N LYS A 248 14.54 -20.79 0.22
CA LYS A 248 14.70 -20.92 1.67
C LYS A 248 16.09 -20.51 2.18
N LYS A 249 17.13 -20.62 1.36
CA LYS A 249 18.50 -20.24 1.71
C LYS A 249 18.66 -18.74 1.94
N GLU A 250 17.76 -17.94 1.38
CA GLU A 250 17.80 -16.47 1.46
C GLU A 250 17.21 -15.92 2.76
N VAL A 251 16.55 -16.74 3.57
CA VAL A 251 15.83 -16.31 4.76
C VAL A 251 16.57 -16.78 6.02
N PRO A 252 17.35 -15.93 6.69
CA PRO A 252 17.93 -16.26 7.99
C PRO A 252 16.85 -16.27 9.08
N ASP A 253 17.22 -16.77 10.25
CA ASP A 253 16.34 -16.72 11.42
C ASP A 253 16.35 -15.32 12.06
N ASN A 254 15.25 -14.98 12.73
CA ASN A 254 15.06 -13.78 13.55
C ASN A 254 15.30 -12.45 12.82
N ILE A 255 14.76 -12.32 11.60
CA ILE A 255 14.89 -11.08 10.81
C ILE A 255 13.88 -9.99 11.18
N TYR A 256 12.72 -10.36 11.73
CA TYR A 256 11.69 -9.41 12.17
C TYR A 256 11.71 -9.22 13.68
N ASN A 257 11.36 -8.02 14.14
CA ASN A 257 11.14 -7.75 15.55
C ASN A 257 9.88 -8.46 16.09
N ASP A 258 9.80 -8.62 17.41
CA ASP A 258 8.73 -9.38 18.05
C ASP A 258 7.34 -8.79 17.78
N TYR A 259 7.22 -7.46 17.72
CA TYR A 259 5.94 -6.81 17.43
C TYR A 259 5.44 -7.12 16.01
N MET A 260 6.31 -7.08 15.00
CA MET A 260 5.97 -7.45 13.62
C MET A 260 5.54 -8.91 13.53
N LEU A 261 6.20 -9.81 14.26
CA LEU A 261 5.82 -11.22 14.32
C LEU A 261 4.49 -11.44 15.07
N ALA A 262 4.25 -10.71 16.15
CA ALA A 262 2.98 -10.75 16.89
C ALA A 262 1.82 -10.24 16.03
N ALA A 263 2.01 -9.12 15.33
CA ALA A 263 1.03 -8.59 14.38
C ALA A 263 0.74 -9.60 13.27
N ALA A 264 1.77 -10.14 12.63
CA ALA A 264 1.63 -11.17 11.59
C ALA A 264 0.87 -12.42 12.09
N ARG A 265 1.17 -12.86 13.33
CA ARG A 265 0.44 -13.95 13.98
C ARG A 265 -1.03 -13.62 14.14
N ASN A 266 -1.35 -12.40 14.58
CA ASN A 266 -2.73 -11.98 14.81
C ASN A 266 -3.52 -11.85 13.49
N TYR A 267 -2.90 -11.40 12.39
CA TYR A 267 -3.50 -11.48 11.05
C TYR A 267 -3.83 -12.92 10.67
N LEU A 268 -2.87 -13.85 10.81
CA LEU A 268 -3.10 -15.25 10.49
C LEU A 268 -4.14 -15.91 11.43
N LEU A 269 -4.20 -15.57 12.71
CA LEU A 269 -5.23 -16.06 13.65
C LEU A 269 -6.63 -15.54 13.32
N SER A 270 -6.71 -14.35 12.72
CA SER A 270 -7.97 -13.73 12.34
C SER A 270 -8.61 -14.38 11.12
N CYS A 271 -7.82 -15.10 10.30
CA CYS A 271 -8.33 -15.86 9.18
C CYS A 271 -9.06 -17.13 9.65
N PRO A 272 -10.26 -17.43 9.12
CA PRO A 272 -10.86 -18.76 9.22
C PRO A 272 -9.92 -19.86 8.67
N GLU A 273 -10.22 -21.12 8.97
CA GLU A 273 -9.46 -22.27 8.45
C GLU A 273 -9.48 -22.30 6.91
N ASN A 274 -8.33 -22.61 6.31
CA ASN A 274 -8.14 -22.74 4.85
C ASN A 274 -8.49 -21.47 4.03
N ALA A 275 -8.46 -20.29 4.67
CA ALA A 275 -8.79 -19.03 4.02
C ALA A 275 -7.77 -18.63 2.93
N ILE A 276 -8.23 -17.78 2.01
CA ILE A 276 -7.39 -17.00 1.10
C ILE A 276 -7.30 -15.60 1.69
N LEU A 277 -6.10 -15.16 2.07
CA LEU A 277 -5.85 -13.84 2.64
C LEU A 277 -5.18 -12.94 1.61
N PHE A 278 -5.91 -11.92 1.15
CA PHE A 278 -5.38 -10.86 0.32
C PHE A 278 -4.71 -9.76 1.17
N THR A 279 -3.51 -9.38 0.77
CA THR A 279 -2.64 -8.35 1.36
C THR A 279 -2.19 -7.42 0.25
N ASN A 280 -1.59 -6.26 0.56
CA ASN A 280 -1.25 -5.30 -0.49
C ASN A 280 0.26 -5.03 -0.66
N GLY A 281 1.05 -5.00 0.40
CA GLY A 281 2.44 -4.56 0.37
C GLY A 281 3.40 -5.49 1.11
N ASP A 282 4.67 -5.09 1.15
CA ASP A 282 5.71 -5.93 1.76
C ASP A 282 5.44 -6.17 3.25
N ASN A 283 5.02 -5.14 3.98
CA ASN A 283 4.91 -5.18 5.43
C ASN A 283 3.69 -5.98 5.95
N ASP A 284 2.63 -6.11 5.17
CA ASP A 284 1.47 -6.95 5.51
C ASP A 284 1.51 -8.33 4.82
N THR A 285 2.43 -8.58 3.88
CA THR A 285 2.65 -9.91 3.27
C THR A 285 3.82 -10.67 3.91
N TYR A 286 5.02 -10.08 3.92
CA TYR A 286 6.25 -10.83 4.16
C TYR A 286 6.41 -11.38 5.58
N PRO A 287 6.03 -10.65 6.66
CA PRO A 287 6.00 -11.23 7.99
C PRO A 287 5.09 -12.47 8.11
N LEU A 288 3.98 -12.51 7.38
CA LEU A 288 3.08 -13.69 7.34
C LEU A 288 3.78 -14.88 6.68
N LEU A 289 4.39 -14.66 5.51
CA LEU A 289 5.14 -15.69 4.79
C LEU A 289 6.33 -16.19 5.61
N TYR A 290 7.02 -15.30 6.33
CA TYR A 290 8.11 -15.66 7.23
C TYR A 290 7.63 -16.58 8.37
N LEU A 291 6.48 -16.28 9.00
CA LEU A 291 5.90 -17.16 10.03
C LEU A 291 5.51 -18.54 9.47
N GLN A 292 4.90 -18.58 8.30
CA GLN A 292 4.55 -19.85 7.64
C GLN A 292 5.81 -20.67 7.33
N LEU A 293 6.84 -20.01 6.80
CA LEU A 293 8.09 -20.66 6.40
C LEU A 293 8.92 -21.15 7.60
N LYS A 294 9.19 -20.26 8.57
CA LYS A 294 10.14 -20.52 9.66
C LYS A 294 9.50 -21.11 10.90
N LYS A 295 8.21 -20.88 11.13
CA LYS A 295 7.50 -21.33 12.33
C LYS A 295 6.40 -22.33 12.03
N GLY A 296 6.14 -22.65 10.75
CA GLY A 296 5.08 -23.58 10.36
C GLY A 296 3.68 -23.13 10.76
N PHE A 297 3.48 -21.83 11.00
CA PHE A 297 2.26 -21.30 11.61
C PHE A 297 1.19 -21.01 10.56
N ARG A 298 -0.03 -21.54 10.73
CA ARG A 298 -1.18 -21.31 9.83
C ARG A 298 -0.84 -21.48 8.34
N LYS A 299 -0.12 -22.54 8.00
CA LYS A 299 0.23 -22.88 6.61
C LYS A 299 -1.00 -23.23 5.74
N ASP A 300 -2.16 -23.44 6.36
CA ASP A 300 -3.44 -23.64 5.68
C ASP A 300 -3.95 -22.36 4.99
N VAL A 301 -3.54 -21.17 5.46
CA VAL A 301 -3.95 -19.89 4.89
C VAL A 301 -3.12 -19.58 3.65
N LYS A 302 -3.76 -19.36 2.49
CA LYS A 302 -3.07 -18.91 1.28
C LYS A 302 -2.91 -17.39 1.33
N VAL A 303 -1.71 -16.89 1.59
CA VAL A 303 -1.39 -15.45 1.59
C VAL A 303 -1.11 -15.00 0.16
N VAL A 304 -1.85 -13.98 -0.30
CA VAL A 304 -1.79 -13.45 -1.67
C VAL A 304 -1.56 -11.94 -1.61
N ASN A 305 -0.51 -11.45 -2.26
CA ASN A 305 -0.24 -10.02 -2.39
C ASN A 305 -0.88 -9.47 -3.69
N LEU A 306 -1.80 -8.52 -3.56
CA LEU A 306 -2.54 -7.92 -4.66
C LEU A 306 -1.66 -7.10 -5.61
N SER A 307 -0.61 -6.43 -5.11
CA SER A 307 0.35 -5.70 -5.93
C SER A 307 1.14 -6.64 -6.84
N LEU A 308 1.51 -7.83 -6.34
CA LEU A 308 2.22 -8.84 -7.12
C LEU A 308 1.29 -9.65 -8.04
N LEU A 309 -0.01 -9.69 -7.74
CA LEU A 309 -1.04 -10.35 -8.56
C LEU A 309 -1.29 -9.65 -9.91
N GLN A 310 -0.50 -8.63 -10.24
CA GLN A 310 -0.39 -8.06 -11.58
C GLN A 310 0.70 -8.71 -12.44
N THR A 311 1.43 -9.70 -11.90
CA THR A 311 2.52 -10.37 -12.63
C THR A 311 2.16 -11.83 -12.95
N SER A 312 2.31 -12.23 -14.21
CA SER A 312 1.96 -13.59 -14.67
C SER A 312 2.71 -14.68 -13.89
N ARG A 313 3.97 -14.46 -13.53
CA ARG A 313 4.79 -15.39 -12.75
C ARG A 313 4.26 -15.58 -11.32
N TYR A 314 3.84 -14.50 -10.65
CA TYR A 314 3.26 -14.60 -9.32
C TYR A 314 1.89 -15.27 -9.37
N ILE A 315 1.06 -14.94 -10.38
CA ILE A 315 -0.21 -15.61 -10.60
C ILE A 315 -0.01 -17.12 -10.81
N ARG A 316 0.98 -17.54 -11.62
CA ARG A 316 1.34 -18.95 -11.78
C ARG A 316 1.72 -19.59 -10.46
N LEU A 317 2.58 -18.96 -9.67
CA LEU A 317 2.97 -19.44 -8.34
C LEU A 317 1.74 -19.66 -7.44
N MET A 318 0.76 -18.75 -7.48
CA MET A 318 -0.46 -18.85 -6.68
C MET A 318 -1.41 -19.95 -7.16
N SER A 319 -1.44 -20.24 -8.47
CA SER A 319 -2.24 -21.32 -9.08
C SER A 319 -1.65 -22.72 -8.89
N GLU A 320 -0.37 -22.83 -8.53
CA GLU A 320 0.25 -24.12 -8.27
C GLU A 320 -0.29 -24.76 -6.98
N LYS A 321 -0.38 -26.10 -6.99
CA LYS A 321 -0.80 -26.88 -5.83
C LYS A 321 0.28 -26.85 -4.76
N ASP A 322 0.00 -26.11 -3.69
CA ASP A 322 0.76 -26.15 -2.45
C ASP A 322 0.21 -27.25 -1.51
N PRO A 323 1.05 -28.07 -0.86
CA PRO A 323 0.57 -29.16 -0.01
C PRO A 323 -0.16 -28.69 1.26
N ASP A 324 0.15 -27.49 1.76
CA ASP A 324 -0.43 -26.98 3.00
C ASP A 324 -1.65 -26.08 2.72
N SER A 325 -1.52 -25.13 1.79
CA SER A 325 -2.53 -24.09 1.50
C SER A 325 -3.33 -24.33 0.22
N GLY A 326 -3.00 -25.37 -0.56
CA GLY A 326 -3.60 -25.63 -1.86
C GLY A 326 -3.29 -24.57 -2.93
N ALA A 327 -4.00 -24.66 -4.05
CA ALA A 327 -3.94 -23.69 -5.14
C ALA A 327 -5.03 -22.62 -5.01
N LEU A 328 -4.80 -21.43 -5.59
CA LEU A 328 -5.90 -20.53 -5.90
C LEU A 328 -6.76 -21.14 -7.01
N PRO A 329 -8.11 -21.06 -6.90
CA PRO A 329 -9.00 -21.55 -7.94
C PRO A 329 -9.06 -20.54 -9.09
N ILE A 330 -8.03 -20.54 -9.94
CA ILE A 330 -7.95 -19.70 -11.13
C ILE A 330 -8.29 -20.56 -12.34
N THR A 331 -9.18 -20.06 -13.20
CA THR A 331 -9.70 -20.75 -14.37
C THR A 331 -9.11 -20.24 -15.67
N PHE A 332 -8.48 -19.06 -15.68
CA PHE A 332 -7.61 -18.63 -16.77
C PHE A 332 -6.33 -19.47 -16.85
N THR A 333 -5.86 -19.72 -18.07
CA THR A 333 -4.55 -20.36 -18.29
C THR A 333 -3.42 -19.35 -18.12
N SER A 334 -2.20 -19.83 -17.82
CA SER A 334 -1.03 -18.95 -17.74
C SER A 334 -0.76 -18.20 -19.04
N GLU A 335 -1.01 -18.82 -20.20
CA GLU A 335 -0.86 -18.17 -21.50
C GLU A 335 -1.82 -16.98 -21.64
N GLN A 336 -3.09 -17.14 -21.25
CA GLN A 336 -4.10 -16.06 -21.29
C GLN A 336 -3.74 -14.87 -20.39
N LEU A 337 -3.03 -15.10 -19.29
CA LEU A 337 -2.62 -14.03 -18.36
C LEU A 337 -1.18 -13.53 -18.58
N SER A 338 -0.47 -14.05 -19.59
CA SER A 338 0.90 -13.68 -19.89
C SER A 338 1.00 -12.57 -20.95
N GLY A 339 2.19 -11.97 -21.08
CA GLY A 339 2.54 -11.08 -22.19
C GLY A 339 1.70 -9.79 -22.26
N SER A 340 1.28 -9.27 -21.11
CA SER A 340 0.49 -8.04 -20.99
C SER A 340 -0.86 -8.05 -21.73
N ARG A 341 -1.38 -9.23 -22.07
CA ARG A 341 -2.66 -9.35 -22.81
C ARG A 341 -3.83 -8.74 -22.05
N ARG A 342 -3.90 -8.94 -20.73
CA ARG A 342 -5.03 -8.55 -19.87
C ARG A 342 -4.60 -7.69 -18.68
N ASP A 343 -3.56 -6.87 -18.88
CA ASP A 343 -3.07 -5.96 -17.84
C ASP A 343 -4.09 -4.85 -17.54
N VAL A 344 -4.83 -4.44 -18.58
CA VAL A 344 -5.89 -3.43 -18.50
C VAL A 344 -7.13 -3.94 -19.23
N ILE A 345 -8.28 -3.89 -18.56
CA ILE A 345 -9.59 -4.24 -19.10
C ILE A 345 -10.46 -3.00 -19.08
N VAL A 346 -10.93 -2.58 -20.26
CA VAL A 346 -11.77 -1.38 -20.46
C VAL A 346 -13.25 -1.71 -20.23
N ILE A 347 -14.01 -0.75 -19.71
CA ILE A 347 -15.45 -0.90 -19.51
C ILE A 347 -16.20 0.03 -20.47
N THR A 348 -17.03 -0.54 -21.34
CA THR A 348 -17.73 0.24 -22.39
C THR A 348 -19.12 0.73 -21.96
N GLY A 349 -19.77 0.03 -21.04
CA GLY A 349 -21.08 0.42 -20.50
C GLY A 349 -22.27 0.13 -21.43
N GLU A 350 -22.09 -0.69 -22.48
CA GLU A 350 -23.13 -1.10 -23.42
C GLU A 350 -24.25 -1.94 -22.79
N LYS A 351 -23.98 -2.63 -21.67
CA LYS A 351 -24.91 -3.50 -20.96
C LYS A 351 -25.15 -2.98 -19.54
N GLU A 352 -26.42 -2.94 -19.12
CA GLU A 352 -26.82 -2.44 -17.80
C GLU A 352 -26.17 -3.23 -16.65
N LYS A 353 -26.12 -4.57 -16.79
CA LYS A 353 -25.56 -5.50 -15.80
C LYS A 353 -25.07 -6.79 -16.45
N MET A 354 -24.02 -7.41 -15.90
CA MET A 354 -23.44 -8.66 -16.39
C MET A 354 -23.23 -9.65 -15.25
N GLU A 355 -23.40 -10.95 -15.50
CA GLU A 355 -23.11 -11.97 -14.49
C GLU A 355 -21.59 -12.21 -14.42
N LEU A 356 -21.04 -12.48 -13.23
CA LEU A 356 -19.60 -12.60 -13.04
C LEU A 356 -18.97 -13.75 -13.85
N ASN A 357 -19.59 -14.93 -13.88
CA ASN A 357 -19.08 -16.06 -14.67
C ASN A 357 -19.22 -15.81 -16.18
N GLU A 358 -20.27 -15.09 -16.59
CA GLU A 358 -20.42 -14.58 -17.97
C GLU A 358 -19.25 -13.66 -18.32
N MET A 359 -18.90 -12.71 -17.44
CA MET A 359 -17.76 -11.81 -17.62
C MET A 359 -16.43 -12.57 -17.76
N ILE A 360 -16.19 -13.56 -16.90
CA ILE A 360 -14.99 -14.42 -16.98
C ILE A 360 -14.95 -15.17 -18.32
N SER A 361 -16.07 -15.73 -18.76
CA SER A 361 -16.15 -16.45 -20.04
C SER A 361 -15.94 -15.51 -21.23
N PHE A 362 -16.50 -14.30 -21.18
CA PHE A 362 -16.33 -13.25 -22.18
C PHE A 362 -14.85 -12.89 -22.34
N LEU A 363 -14.16 -12.63 -21.22
CA LEU A 363 -12.75 -12.24 -21.22
C LEU A 363 -11.78 -13.38 -21.58
N LYS A 364 -12.21 -14.65 -21.59
CA LYS A 364 -11.39 -15.77 -22.05
C LYS A 364 -11.35 -15.91 -23.57
N ASP A 365 -12.31 -15.33 -24.27
CA ASP A 365 -12.34 -15.29 -25.73
C ASP A 365 -11.49 -14.11 -26.21
N ASP A 366 -10.42 -14.42 -26.94
CA ASP A 366 -9.44 -13.46 -27.45
C ASP A 366 -10.02 -12.53 -28.54
N ASN A 367 -11.26 -12.76 -29.00
CA ASN A 367 -11.96 -11.88 -29.93
C ASN A 367 -12.61 -10.66 -29.24
N HIS A 368 -12.79 -10.67 -27.92
CA HIS A 368 -13.41 -9.56 -27.18
C HIS A 368 -12.40 -8.47 -26.83
N VAL A 369 -11.89 -7.84 -27.89
CA VAL A 369 -10.93 -6.76 -27.82
C VAL A 369 -11.41 -5.54 -28.57
N MET A 370 -10.87 -4.38 -28.21
CA MET A 370 -11.07 -3.13 -28.90
C MET A 370 -9.74 -2.43 -29.13
N THR A 371 -9.66 -1.70 -30.23
CA THR A 371 -8.46 -0.93 -30.58
C THR A 371 -8.67 0.53 -30.16
N TYR A 372 -7.74 1.05 -29.37
CA TYR A 372 -7.66 2.47 -29.03
C TYR A 372 -6.26 2.98 -29.37
N GLY A 373 -6.17 3.79 -30.43
CA GLY A 373 -4.88 4.20 -31.00
C GLY A 373 -4.06 2.99 -31.49
N PRO A 374 -2.79 2.84 -31.08
CA PRO A 374 -1.93 1.71 -31.47
C PRO A 374 -2.21 0.42 -30.69
N ALA A 375 -2.97 0.50 -29.60
CA ALA A 375 -3.06 -0.54 -28.60
C ALA A 375 -4.40 -1.27 -28.65
N THR A 376 -4.36 -2.56 -28.36
CA THR A 376 -5.52 -3.43 -28.29
C THR A 376 -5.78 -3.77 -26.82
N TYR A 377 -7.01 -3.52 -26.37
CA TYR A 377 -7.43 -3.74 -25.00
C TYR A 377 -8.58 -4.74 -24.97
N TYR A 378 -8.58 -5.62 -23.97
CA TYR A 378 -9.77 -6.39 -23.65
C TYR A 378 -10.82 -5.46 -23.05
N TYR A 379 -12.09 -5.78 -23.24
CA TYR A 379 -13.16 -5.00 -22.66
C TYR A 379 -14.24 -5.86 -22.02
N ILE A 380 -15.11 -5.23 -21.22
CA ILE A 380 -16.38 -5.79 -20.80
C ILE A 380 -17.51 -4.78 -21.05
N PRO A 381 -18.73 -5.24 -21.38
CA PRO A 381 -19.82 -4.35 -21.72
C PRO A 381 -20.51 -3.71 -20.50
N SER A 382 -20.17 -4.10 -19.26
CA SER A 382 -20.86 -3.58 -18.08
C SER A 382 -19.93 -3.29 -16.91
N ALA A 383 -20.12 -2.14 -16.26
CA ALA A 383 -19.49 -1.82 -14.98
C ALA A 383 -20.20 -2.51 -13.80
N LYS A 384 -21.45 -2.94 -13.97
CA LYS A 384 -22.29 -3.49 -12.91
C LYS A 384 -22.31 -5.00 -13.01
N LEU A 385 -21.77 -5.65 -11.99
CA LEU A 385 -21.64 -7.10 -11.94
C LEU A 385 -22.56 -7.68 -10.88
N TYR A 386 -23.06 -8.89 -11.13
CA TYR A 386 -23.71 -9.68 -10.11
C TYR A 386 -23.17 -11.11 -10.10
N PHE A 387 -23.16 -11.73 -8.92
CA PHE A 387 -22.65 -13.07 -8.70
C PHE A 387 -23.61 -13.87 -7.83
N LYS A 388 -23.87 -15.12 -8.23
CA LYS A 388 -24.71 -16.06 -7.48
C LYS A 388 -23.86 -17.21 -6.96
N PRO A 389 -23.32 -17.13 -5.73
CA PRO A 389 -22.51 -18.20 -5.15
C PRO A 389 -23.32 -19.48 -4.90
N ASP A 390 -24.63 -19.37 -4.68
CA ASP A 390 -25.59 -20.47 -4.63
C ASP A 390 -27.00 -20.02 -5.10
N SER A 391 -28.02 -20.85 -4.90
CA SER A 391 -29.40 -20.56 -5.32
C SER A 391 -30.14 -19.55 -4.45
N ARG A 392 -29.63 -19.24 -3.25
CA ARG A 392 -30.28 -18.39 -2.23
C ARG A 392 -29.62 -17.02 -2.08
N LYS A 393 -28.32 -16.92 -2.35
CA LYS A 393 -27.53 -15.70 -2.18
C LYS A 393 -27.21 -15.05 -3.54
N MET A 394 -27.21 -13.72 -3.56
CA MET A 394 -26.82 -12.93 -4.72
C MET A 394 -26.06 -11.69 -4.26
N MET A 395 -24.90 -11.48 -4.86
CA MET A 395 -24.09 -10.28 -4.68
C MET A 395 -24.22 -9.42 -5.93
N GLU A 396 -24.36 -8.11 -5.74
CA GLU A 396 -24.32 -7.08 -6.78
C GLU A 396 -23.32 -6.00 -6.38
N PHE A 397 -22.42 -5.66 -7.29
CA PHE A 397 -21.35 -4.69 -7.07
C PHE A 397 -21.01 -3.97 -8.38
N ARG A 398 -20.28 -2.85 -8.27
CA ARG A 398 -19.94 -2.00 -9.42
C ARG A 398 -18.45 -1.70 -9.43
N ILE A 399 -17.86 -1.76 -10.62
CA ILE A 399 -16.54 -1.21 -10.89
C ILE A 399 -16.70 0.30 -11.11
N THR A 400 -16.02 1.10 -10.29
CA THR A 400 -16.18 2.57 -10.26
C THR A 400 -15.41 3.25 -11.38
N ASN A 401 -14.24 2.73 -11.72
CA ASN A 401 -13.37 3.23 -12.78
C ASN A 401 -13.88 2.79 -14.17
N SER A 402 -13.41 3.46 -15.23
CA SER A 402 -13.66 3.08 -16.63
C SER A 402 -12.82 1.88 -17.10
N TYR A 403 -11.94 1.37 -16.24
CA TYR A 403 -11.12 0.19 -16.48
C TYR A 403 -10.78 -0.50 -15.16
N PHE A 404 -10.24 -1.72 -15.24
CA PHE A 404 -9.61 -2.41 -14.11
C PHE A 404 -8.38 -3.19 -14.55
N LEU A 405 -7.55 -3.58 -13.57
CA LEU A 405 -6.24 -4.20 -13.81
C LEU A 405 -6.28 -5.73 -13.63
N LEU A 406 -5.20 -6.39 -14.03
CA LEU A 406 -5.05 -7.84 -13.98
C LEU A 406 -5.27 -8.45 -12.59
N ASN A 407 -4.82 -7.80 -11.52
CA ASN A 407 -5.04 -8.27 -10.14
C ASN A 407 -6.54 -8.35 -9.80
N GLN A 408 -7.33 -7.37 -10.23
CA GLN A 408 -8.78 -7.34 -10.05
C GLN A 408 -9.46 -8.42 -10.92
N LEU A 409 -8.98 -8.65 -12.16
CA LEU A 409 -9.45 -9.76 -13.00
C LEU A 409 -9.23 -11.12 -12.32
N VAL A 410 -8.02 -11.36 -11.80
CA VAL A 410 -7.68 -12.61 -11.12
C VAL A 410 -8.50 -12.77 -9.85
N PHE A 411 -8.72 -11.71 -9.08
CA PHE A 411 -9.62 -11.74 -7.93
C PHE A 411 -11.04 -12.16 -8.33
N TYR A 412 -11.60 -11.59 -9.40
CA TYR A 412 -12.93 -11.95 -9.89
C TYR A 412 -13.02 -13.40 -10.38
N ASP A 413 -11.97 -13.91 -11.03
CA ASP A 413 -11.90 -15.32 -11.42
C ASP A 413 -11.87 -16.23 -10.18
N VAL A 414 -11.05 -15.89 -9.19
CA VAL A 414 -11.00 -16.60 -7.90
C VAL A 414 -12.36 -16.58 -7.22
N LEU A 415 -13.04 -15.43 -7.15
CA LEU A 415 -14.38 -15.32 -6.55
C LEU A 415 -15.39 -16.24 -7.27
N ALA A 416 -15.42 -16.17 -8.60
CA ALA A 416 -16.31 -16.97 -9.45
C ALA A 416 -16.09 -18.48 -9.27
N ALA A 417 -14.83 -18.93 -9.30
CA ALA A 417 -14.47 -20.34 -9.25
C ALA A 417 -14.49 -20.92 -7.83
N ASN A 418 -14.12 -20.12 -6.82
CA ASN A 418 -14.13 -20.53 -5.42
C ASN A 418 -15.56 -20.77 -4.92
N ARG A 419 -16.53 -19.93 -5.30
CA ARG A 419 -17.91 -19.96 -4.80
C ARG A 419 -17.99 -20.09 -3.27
N PHE A 420 -17.11 -19.38 -2.56
CA PHE A 420 -16.98 -19.42 -1.10
C PHE A 420 -16.70 -20.81 -0.49
N LYS A 421 -16.16 -21.76 -1.26
CA LYS A 421 -15.65 -23.04 -0.71
C LYS A 421 -14.49 -22.81 0.24
N ARG A 422 -13.68 -21.80 -0.02
CA ARG A 422 -12.67 -21.24 0.89
C ARG A 422 -13.10 -19.85 1.34
N PRO A 423 -12.95 -19.50 2.63
CA PRO A 423 -13.15 -18.14 3.10
C PRO A 423 -12.21 -17.16 2.38
N ILE A 424 -12.72 -16.00 1.96
CA ILE A 424 -11.93 -14.94 1.34
C ILE A 424 -11.76 -13.82 2.35
N CYS A 425 -10.52 -13.43 2.61
CA CYS A 425 -10.17 -12.40 3.57
C CYS A 425 -9.32 -11.30 2.95
N PHE A 426 -9.43 -10.08 3.46
CA PHE A 426 -8.53 -8.96 3.19
C PHE A 426 -7.90 -8.49 4.49
N ALA A 427 -6.58 -8.25 4.49
CA ALA A 427 -5.93 -7.62 5.63
C ALA A 427 -6.47 -6.20 5.84
N LEU A 428 -6.57 -5.76 7.09
CA LEU A 428 -7.08 -4.42 7.44
C LEU A 428 -6.22 -3.26 6.90
N THR A 429 -5.00 -3.54 6.46
CA THR A 429 -4.09 -2.60 5.77
C THR A 429 -4.42 -2.40 4.29
N VAL A 430 -5.25 -3.25 3.70
CA VAL A 430 -5.66 -3.12 2.30
C VAL A 430 -6.66 -1.97 2.16
N GLY A 431 -6.42 -1.08 1.21
CA GLY A 431 -7.31 0.05 0.91
C GLY A 431 -8.65 -0.41 0.32
N GLU A 432 -9.72 0.36 0.59
CA GLU A 432 -11.08 0.04 0.11
C GLU A 432 -11.20 -0.01 -1.42
N ASP A 433 -10.35 0.73 -2.13
CA ASP A 433 -10.23 0.70 -3.59
C ASP A 433 -9.79 -0.68 -4.12
N GLN A 434 -9.04 -1.43 -3.31
CA GLN A 434 -8.56 -2.78 -3.61
C GLN A 434 -9.52 -3.89 -3.13
N PHE A 435 -10.71 -3.54 -2.61
CA PHE A 435 -11.76 -4.52 -2.31
C PHE A 435 -12.60 -4.87 -3.55
N PHE A 436 -12.35 -4.23 -4.69
CA PHE A 436 -12.93 -4.59 -5.98
C PHE A 436 -14.46 -4.71 -5.97
N GLY A 437 -15.14 -3.82 -5.23
CA GLY A 437 -16.59 -3.77 -5.11
C GLY A 437 -17.19 -4.64 -3.99
N MET A 438 -16.35 -5.31 -3.18
CA MET A 438 -16.81 -6.15 -2.07
C MET A 438 -17.19 -5.37 -0.81
N ASN A 439 -17.13 -4.04 -0.83
CA ASN A 439 -17.37 -3.16 0.32
C ASN A 439 -18.61 -3.52 1.13
N ASP A 440 -19.76 -3.70 0.47
CA ASP A 440 -21.05 -4.04 1.08
C ASP A 440 -21.10 -5.45 1.70
N TYR A 441 -20.11 -6.28 1.42
CA TYR A 441 -20.05 -7.71 1.71
C TYR A 441 -18.93 -8.05 2.71
N MET A 442 -18.48 -7.07 3.50
CA MET A 442 -17.38 -7.26 4.45
C MET A 442 -17.88 -7.45 5.88
N ARG A 443 -17.26 -8.38 6.59
CA ARG A 443 -17.35 -8.53 8.05
C ARG A 443 -15.98 -8.47 8.67
N LEU A 444 -15.78 -7.58 9.63
CA LEU A 444 -14.55 -7.48 10.40
C LEU A 444 -14.45 -8.66 11.38
N ASN A 445 -13.32 -9.36 11.36
CA ASN A 445 -12.97 -10.40 12.31
C ASN A 445 -11.49 -10.30 12.66
N GLY A 446 -11.18 -9.80 13.86
CA GLY A 446 -9.80 -9.54 14.24
C GLY A 446 -9.15 -8.52 13.29
N MET A 447 -7.98 -8.86 12.75
CA MET A 447 -7.19 -8.01 11.87
C MET A 447 -7.53 -8.19 10.37
N VAL A 448 -8.62 -8.87 10.03
CA VAL A 448 -9.03 -9.08 8.63
C VAL A 448 -10.50 -8.75 8.41
N TYR A 449 -10.84 -8.33 7.20
CA TYR A 449 -12.19 -8.40 6.67
C TYR A 449 -12.42 -9.78 6.04
N ILE A 450 -13.58 -10.37 6.28
CA ILE A 450 -14.06 -11.59 5.63
C ILE A 450 -15.15 -11.19 4.65
N VAL A 451 -15.06 -11.66 3.41
CA VAL A 451 -16.12 -11.49 2.41
C VAL A 451 -17.24 -12.49 2.72
N ASP A 452 -18.46 -11.98 2.89
CA ASP A 452 -19.67 -12.73 3.12
C ASP A 452 -20.73 -12.31 2.09
N PRO A 453 -21.37 -13.24 1.35
CA PRO A 453 -22.34 -12.87 0.33
C PRO A 453 -23.63 -12.19 0.85
N GLU A 454 -23.76 -11.98 2.15
CA GLU A 454 -24.78 -11.14 2.76
C GLU A 454 -24.36 -9.67 2.83
N LYS A 455 -25.32 -8.75 2.63
CA LYS A 455 -25.07 -7.33 2.80
C LYS A 455 -25.11 -6.94 4.27
N TYR A 456 -24.18 -6.09 4.68
CA TYR A 456 -24.14 -5.51 6.02
C TYR A 456 -24.31 -4.00 5.97
N THR A 457 -24.97 -3.46 6.99
CA THR A 457 -24.92 -2.02 7.27
C THR A 457 -23.55 -1.68 7.85
N ASN A 458 -22.93 -0.62 7.32
CA ASN A 458 -21.66 -0.12 7.84
C ASN A 458 -21.80 0.33 9.30
N SER A 459 -20.75 0.10 10.10
CA SER A 459 -20.59 0.71 11.43
C SER A 459 -20.46 2.23 11.35
N ASN A 460 -20.68 2.92 12.47
CA ASN A 460 -20.53 4.39 12.52
C ASN A 460 -19.09 4.85 12.19
N TYR A 461 -18.10 3.98 12.42
CA TYR A 461 -16.67 4.29 12.25
C TYR A 461 -15.95 3.34 11.28
N GLY A 462 -16.66 2.64 10.40
CA GLY A 462 -15.98 1.79 9.42
C GLY A 462 -16.88 0.90 8.57
N LEU A 463 -16.23 0.24 7.61
CA LEU A 463 -16.86 -0.63 6.62
C LEU A 463 -17.37 -1.95 7.21
N GLY A 464 -18.61 -2.32 6.87
CA GLY A 464 -19.19 -3.62 7.19
C GLY A 464 -19.57 -3.81 8.65
N SER A 465 -19.94 -5.04 9.01
CA SER A 465 -20.30 -5.44 10.39
C SER A 465 -19.14 -6.10 11.13
N VAL A 466 -19.31 -6.44 12.41
CA VAL A 466 -18.32 -7.16 13.23
C VAL A 466 -18.80 -8.57 13.53
N HIS A 467 -17.90 -9.56 13.47
CA HIS A 467 -18.17 -10.92 13.94
C HIS A 467 -17.97 -11.02 15.46
N THR A 468 -18.92 -10.50 16.25
CA THR A 468 -18.75 -10.21 17.70
C THR A 468 -18.20 -11.36 18.54
N SER A 469 -18.71 -12.59 18.38
CA SER A 469 -18.25 -13.75 19.16
C SER A 469 -16.78 -14.12 18.90
N MET A 470 -16.43 -14.33 17.63
CA MET A 470 -15.06 -14.66 17.22
C MET A 470 -14.09 -13.53 17.55
N MET A 471 -14.48 -12.29 17.27
CA MET A 471 -13.64 -11.12 17.53
C MET A 471 -13.35 -10.94 19.02
N TYR A 472 -14.34 -11.15 19.88
CA TYR A 472 -14.15 -11.13 21.33
C TYR A 472 -13.20 -12.23 21.81
N GLU A 473 -13.34 -13.47 21.32
CA GLU A 473 -12.43 -14.58 21.65
C GLU A 473 -10.99 -14.29 21.19
N LEU A 474 -10.83 -13.73 19.98
CA LEU A 474 -9.54 -13.35 19.44
C LEU A 474 -8.84 -12.32 20.33
N LEU A 475 -9.50 -11.21 20.63
CA LEU A 475 -8.92 -10.09 21.38
C LEU A 475 -8.61 -10.46 22.85
N THR A 476 -9.52 -11.17 23.51
CA THR A 476 -9.38 -11.47 24.94
C THR A 476 -8.39 -12.61 25.19
N GLY A 477 -8.35 -13.63 24.32
CA GLY A 477 -7.62 -14.88 24.58
C GLY A 477 -6.52 -15.25 23.57
N LYS A 478 -6.77 -15.13 22.26
CA LYS A 478 -5.86 -15.74 21.24
C LYS A 478 -4.77 -14.81 20.74
N PHE A 479 -5.02 -13.51 20.69
CA PHE A 479 -4.07 -12.56 20.14
C PHE A 479 -2.80 -12.48 20.99
N ASP A 480 -1.67 -12.41 20.29
CA ASP A 480 -0.40 -12.02 20.84
C ASP A 480 -0.47 -10.52 21.19
N LYS A 481 -0.18 -10.20 22.46
CA LYS A 481 -0.34 -8.87 23.05
C LYS A 481 1.00 -8.13 23.15
N THR A 482 2.01 -8.57 22.41
CA THR A 482 3.30 -7.89 22.32
C THR A 482 3.09 -6.45 21.84
N LEU A 483 3.71 -5.49 22.53
CA LEU A 483 3.57 -4.06 22.24
C LEU A 483 4.76 -3.55 21.41
N PRO A 484 4.54 -2.54 20.55
CA PRO A 484 5.65 -1.93 19.84
C PRO A 484 6.49 -1.09 20.81
N VAL A 485 7.82 -1.20 20.70
CA VAL A 485 8.76 -0.36 21.45
C VAL A 485 9.25 0.74 20.53
N GLN A 486 8.80 1.97 20.78
CA GLN A 486 8.99 3.13 19.89
C GLN A 486 8.51 2.75 18.47
N PRO A 487 7.22 2.81 18.15
CA PRO A 487 6.74 2.35 16.86
C PRO A 487 7.28 3.22 15.71
N GLY A 488 7.79 2.58 14.67
CA GLY A 488 8.05 3.22 13.38
C GLY A 488 6.76 3.47 12.62
N THR A 489 6.89 4.02 11.41
CA THR A 489 5.73 4.46 10.61
C THR A 489 4.71 3.35 10.35
N PHE A 490 5.17 2.14 10.01
CA PHE A 490 4.27 1.01 9.75
C PHE A 490 3.70 0.39 11.03
N GLU A 491 4.51 0.30 12.10
CA GLU A 491 4.05 -0.19 13.39
C GLU A 491 2.93 0.68 13.97
N LYS A 492 2.98 2.00 13.74
CA LYS A 492 1.90 2.94 14.07
C LYS A 492 0.60 2.60 13.35
N ILE A 493 0.63 2.38 12.02
CA ILE A 493 -0.56 1.96 11.26
C ILE A 493 -1.17 0.69 11.87
N THR A 494 -0.33 -0.31 12.14
CA THR A 494 -0.79 -1.57 12.72
C THR A 494 -1.42 -1.37 14.10
N GLY A 495 -0.86 -0.49 14.93
CA GLY A 495 -1.42 -0.11 16.22
C GLY A 495 -2.77 0.62 16.10
N MET A 496 -2.92 1.49 15.11
CA MET A 496 -4.20 2.16 14.84
C MET A 496 -5.27 1.18 14.38
N ASN A 497 -4.89 0.16 13.60
CA ASN A 497 -5.74 -0.97 13.24
C ASN A 497 -6.18 -1.76 14.47
N TYR A 498 -5.29 -1.99 15.45
CA TYR A 498 -5.71 -2.56 16.73
C TYR A 498 -6.73 -1.68 17.46
N ARG A 499 -6.55 -0.35 17.51
CA ARG A 499 -7.56 0.55 18.10
C ARG A 499 -8.91 0.43 17.40
N ASN A 500 -8.90 0.41 16.06
CA ASN A 500 -10.10 0.23 15.23
C ASN A 500 -10.90 -1.01 15.63
N ILE A 501 -10.24 -2.16 15.71
CA ILE A 501 -10.94 -3.42 15.98
C ILE A 501 -11.52 -3.44 17.41
N HIS A 502 -10.90 -2.78 18.38
CA HIS A 502 -11.45 -2.70 19.74
C HIS A 502 -12.71 -1.83 19.80
N TYR A 503 -12.68 -0.59 19.29
CA TYR A 503 -13.87 0.27 19.38
C TYR A 503 -15.02 -0.25 18.50
N ARG A 504 -14.73 -0.87 17.36
CA ARG A 504 -15.76 -1.48 16.50
C ARG A 504 -16.42 -2.69 17.15
N LEU A 505 -15.65 -3.50 17.88
CA LEU A 505 -16.25 -4.57 18.67
C LEU A 505 -17.10 -4.00 19.82
N ALA A 506 -16.62 -2.96 20.50
CA ALA A 506 -17.39 -2.32 21.58
C ALA A 506 -18.73 -1.77 21.07
N GLU A 507 -18.74 -1.10 19.92
CA GLU A 507 -19.96 -0.65 19.23
C GLU A 507 -20.97 -1.79 19.04
N ALA A 508 -20.52 -2.88 18.42
CA ALA A 508 -21.37 -4.00 18.11
C ALA A 508 -21.89 -4.68 19.38
N LEU A 509 -21.06 -4.76 20.43
CA LEU A 509 -21.48 -5.28 21.74
C LEU A 509 -22.49 -4.36 22.44
N ILE A 510 -22.37 -3.03 22.31
CA ILE A 510 -23.37 -2.07 22.81
C ILE A 510 -24.70 -2.27 22.09
N ALA A 511 -24.68 -2.42 20.76
CA ALA A 511 -25.88 -2.69 19.96
C ALA A 511 -26.55 -4.03 20.31
N GLU A 512 -25.77 -5.02 20.77
CA GLU A 512 -26.25 -6.31 21.28
C GLU A 512 -26.62 -6.30 22.78
N ASP A 513 -26.65 -5.13 23.44
CA ASP A 513 -26.88 -4.95 24.89
C ASP A 513 -25.89 -5.70 25.80
N LYS A 514 -24.69 -6.00 25.30
CA LYS A 514 -23.59 -6.67 26.02
C LYS A 514 -22.61 -5.65 26.60
N LYS A 515 -23.13 -4.72 27.42
CA LYS A 515 -22.41 -3.53 27.90
C LYS A 515 -21.14 -3.83 28.69
N ASP A 516 -21.15 -4.84 29.57
CA ASP A 516 -19.98 -5.22 30.36
C ASP A 516 -18.81 -5.68 29.47
N LYS A 517 -19.11 -6.45 28.42
CA LYS A 517 -18.11 -6.89 27.44
C LYS A 517 -17.62 -5.73 26.59
N ALA A 518 -18.49 -4.77 26.25
CA ALA A 518 -18.08 -3.58 25.52
C ALA A 518 -17.07 -2.75 26.34
N GLU A 519 -17.34 -2.53 27.63
CA GLU A 519 -16.41 -1.85 28.53
C GLU A 519 -15.08 -2.60 28.64
N GLU A 520 -15.10 -3.92 28.81
CA GLU A 520 -13.90 -4.75 28.89
C GLU A 520 -13.00 -4.61 27.65
N ILE A 521 -13.59 -4.57 26.46
CA ILE A 521 -12.86 -4.45 25.20
C ILE A 521 -12.27 -3.04 25.03
N LEU A 522 -13.01 -1.98 25.42
CA LEU A 522 -12.46 -0.63 25.42
C LEU A 522 -11.28 -0.51 26.41
N ASP A 523 -11.42 -1.09 27.61
CA ASP A 523 -10.38 -1.10 28.64
C ASP A 523 -9.14 -1.88 28.15
N LEU A 524 -9.34 -2.99 27.45
CA LEU A 524 -8.26 -3.77 26.83
C LEU A 524 -7.51 -2.95 25.79
N GLY A 525 -8.22 -2.26 24.88
CA GLY A 525 -7.60 -1.43 23.86
C GLY A 525 -6.74 -0.31 24.44
N CYS A 526 -7.23 0.37 25.48
CA CYS A 526 -6.50 1.42 26.19
C CYS A 526 -5.25 0.89 26.90
N ARG A 527 -5.33 -0.32 27.47
CA ARG A 527 -4.22 -0.94 28.21
C ARG A 527 -3.11 -1.45 27.28
N LEU A 528 -3.48 -1.97 26.11
CA LEU A 528 -2.51 -2.46 25.13
C LEU A 528 -1.82 -1.30 24.41
N LEU A 529 -2.56 -0.27 24.02
CA LEU A 529 -2.01 0.83 23.24
C LEU A 529 -2.20 2.17 23.96
N PRO A 530 -1.54 2.36 25.12
CA PRO A 530 -1.63 3.60 25.87
C PRO A 530 -0.96 4.75 25.13
N ASP A 531 -1.24 5.98 25.57
CA ASP A 531 -0.69 7.22 25.02
C ASP A 531 0.85 7.22 24.93
N SER A 532 1.52 6.60 25.90
CA SER A 532 2.99 6.49 25.94
C SER A 532 3.59 5.59 24.86
N VAL A 533 2.78 4.74 24.21
CA VAL A 533 3.19 3.85 23.12
C VAL A 533 2.76 4.43 21.78
N LEU A 534 1.51 4.85 21.68
CA LEU A 534 0.94 5.56 20.54
C LEU A 534 0.11 6.71 21.08
N TYR A 535 0.35 7.93 20.61
CA TYR A 535 -0.37 9.09 21.12
C TYR A 535 -1.88 8.90 20.99
N TYR A 536 -2.64 9.36 21.98
CA TYR A 536 -4.07 9.49 21.84
C TYR A 536 -4.35 10.70 20.95
N ASP A 537 -4.71 10.44 19.70
CA ASP A 537 -5.10 11.42 18.70
C ASP A 537 -6.56 11.16 18.27
N PHE A 538 -6.96 11.65 17.09
CA PHE A 538 -8.33 11.53 16.62
C PHE A 538 -8.82 10.07 16.46
N TYR A 539 -7.93 9.07 16.38
CA TYR A 539 -8.32 7.67 16.33
C TYR A 539 -8.85 7.12 17.67
N MET A 540 -8.67 7.87 18.77
CA MET A 540 -9.20 7.52 20.09
C MET A 540 -10.56 8.13 20.39
N ILE A 541 -11.10 9.01 19.53
CA ILE A 541 -12.43 9.62 19.74
C ILE A 541 -13.56 8.57 19.84
N PRO A 542 -13.57 7.47 19.04
CA PRO A 542 -14.58 6.44 19.20
C PRO A 542 -14.58 5.80 20.59
N PHE A 543 -13.41 5.68 21.25
CA PHE A 543 -13.36 5.19 22.64
C PHE A 543 -14.09 6.14 23.59
N VAL A 544 -13.92 7.46 23.42
CA VAL A 544 -14.62 8.48 24.22
C VAL A 544 -16.13 8.34 24.04
N ASP A 545 -16.61 8.29 22.79
CA ASP A 545 -18.04 8.15 22.47
C ASP A 545 -18.63 6.89 23.11
N TYR A 546 -17.98 5.72 22.95
CA TYR A 546 -18.51 4.48 23.50
C TYR A 546 -18.43 4.40 25.02
N TYR A 547 -17.42 4.99 25.68
CA TYR A 547 -17.45 5.13 27.13
C TYR A 547 -18.61 6.01 27.59
N TYR A 548 -18.92 7.11 26.88
CA TYR A 548 -20.08 7.94 27.20
C TYR A 548 -21.41 7.20 26.98
N GLN A 549 -21.56 6.44 25.90
CA GLN A 549 -22.73 5.59 25.67
C GLN A 549 -22.95 4.54 26.76
N LEU A 550 -21.85 4.04 27.35
CA LEU A 550 -21.87 3.11 28.48
C LEU A 550 -22.08 3.80 29.85
N GLY A 551 -22.17 5.13 29.90
CA GLY A 551 -22.26 5.91 31.14
C GLY A 551 -20.95 5.97 31.94
N LYS A 552 -19.81 5.65 31.33
CA LYS A 552 -18.46 5.65 31.93
C LYS A 552 -17.76 6.98 31.68
N PHE A 553 -18.41 8.08 32.06
CA PHE A 553 -17.97 9.44 31.76
C PHE A 553 -16.53 9.73 32.21
N GLU A 554 -16.14 9.33 33.42
CA GLU A 554 -14.77 9.50 33.92
C GLU A 554 -13.69 8.80 33.08
N LYS A 555 -14.01 7.69 32.43
CA LYS A 555 -13.08 7.02 31.51
C LYS A 555 -12.99 7.78 30.19
N GLY A 556 -14.14 8.21 29.65
CA GLY A 556 -14.19 9.02 28.42
C GLY A 556 -13.49 10.37 28.56
N ASN A 557 -13.76 11.11 29.66
CA ASN A 557 -13.18 12.42 29.94
C ASN A 557 -11.65 12.35 30.00
N ARG A 558 -11.09 11.37 30.71
CA ARG A 558 -9.63 11.18 30.79
C ARG A 558 -8.99 10.96 29.42
N ILE A 559 -9.62 10.22 28.53
CA ILE A 559 -9.11 10.02 27.16
C ILE A 559 -9.24 11.31 26.36
N ALA A 560 -10.39 12.00 26.45
CA ALA A 560 -10.63 13.26 25.76
C ALA A 560 -9.63 14.35 26.16
N GLU A 561 -9.30 14.49 27.44
CA GLU A 561 -8.27 15.41 27.94
C GLU A 561 -6.91 15.17 27.29
N VAL A 562 -6.48 13.90 27.20
CA VAL A 562 -5.20 13.54 26.59
C VAL A 562 -5.23 13.81 25.08
N ILE A 563 -6.33 13.49 24.39
CA ILE A 563 -6.51 13.81 22.96
C ILE A 563 -6.36 15.32 22.74
N ILE A 564 -7.08 16.13 23.51
CA ILE A 564 -7.05 17.60 23.40
C ILE A 564 -5.64 18.14 23.68
N TYR A 565 -4.98 17.64 24.73
CA TYR A 565 -3.61 18.01 25.06
C TYR A 565 -2.65 17.70 23.91
N ASN A 566 -2.69 16.48 23.38
CA ASN A 566 -1.83 16.04 22.30
C ASN A 566 -2.05 16.85 21.01
N LEU A 567 -3.31 17.07 20.63
CA LEU A 567 -3.68 17.91 19.49
C LEU A 567 -3.13 19.33 19.63
N LYS A 568 -3.33 19.97 20.79
CA LYS A 568 -2.81 21.33 21.08
C LYS A 568 -1.27 21.39 21.13
N LYS A 569 -0.59 20.25 21.31
CA LYS A 569 0.87 20.13 21.29
C LYS A 569 1.44 19.65 19.96
N GLY A 570 0.60 19.31 18.98
CA GLY A 570 1.04 18.72 17.71
C GLY A 570 1.60 17.29 17.86
N LEU A 571 1.21 16.57 18.92
CA LEU A 571 1.60 15.18 19.15
C LEU A 571 0.62 14.25 18.44
N LEU A 572 0.94 13.88 17.19
CA LEU A 572 0.10 13.01 16.36
C LEU A 572 0.86 11.77 15.91
N ASN A 573 0.14 10.69 15.62
CA ASN A 573 0.74 9.47 15.05
C ASN A 573 1.00 9.60 13.52
N GLU A 574 1.11 10.81 12.99
CA GLU A 574 1.01 11.14 11.56
C GLU A 574 1.89 10.31 10.60
N TYR A 575 1.34 10.11 9.40
CA TYR A 575 1.86 9.31 8.31
C TYR A 575 2.46 10.21 7.20
N HIS A 576 3.53 10.92 7.53
CA HIS A 576 4.11 11.96 6.66
C HIS A 576 4.79 11.47 5.38
N LEU A 577 5.00 10.15 5.21
CA LEU A 577 5.80 9.65 4.10
C LEU A 577 5.01 9.54 2.78
N ILE A 578 3.67 9.56 2.80
CA ILE A 578 2.84 9.37 1.60
C ILE A 578 1.56 10.26 1.59
N ARG A 579 1.01 10.64 2.74
CA ARG A 579 -0.24 11.44 2.79
C ARG A 579 0.06 12.91 3.09
N SER A 580 -0.44 13.78 2.21
CA SER A 580 -0.21 15.24 2.21
C SER A 580 -1.16 16.02 3.12
N ALA A 581 -2.16 15.39 3.73
CA ALA A 581 -3.14 16.09 4.57
C ALA A 581 -2.84 15.87 6.05
N THR A 582 -2.29 16.90 6.71
CA THR A 582 -2.38 17.04 8.16
C THR A 582 -3.86 17.17 8.54
N PRO A 583 -4.37 16.37 9.48
CA PRO A 583 -5.75 16.51 9.94
C PRO A 583 -5.99 17.93 10.47
N ASP A 584 -7.11 18.55 10.10
CA ASP A 584 -7.48 19.86 10.64
C ASP A 584 -7.79 19.72 12.13
N VAL A 585 -6.81 20.10 12.96
CA VAL A 585 -6.89 20.06 14.42
C VAL A 585 -8.10 20.86 14.92
N THR A 586 -8.44 21.95 14.25
CA THR A 586 -9.60 22.79 14.62
C THR A 586 -10.89 22.01 14.47
N TYR A 587 -11.05 21.32 13.33
CA TYR A 587 -12.20 20.48 13.08
C TYR A 587 -12.31 19.32 14.08
N ILE A 588 -11.18 18.69 14.42
CA ILE A 588 -11.15 17.60 15.40
C ILE A 588 -11.56 18.09 16.80
N LEU A 589 -11.04 19.25 17.23
CA LEU A 589 -11.41 19.84 18.51
C LEU A 589 -12.89 20.23 18.55
N GLN A 590 -13.43 20.78 17.45
CA GLN A 590 -14.86 21.08 17.33
C GLN A 590 -15.70 19.81 17.48
N TYR A 591 -15.35 18.73 16.76
CA TYR A 591 -16.07 17.46 16.85
C TYR A 591 -16.04 16.87 18.27
N MET A 592 -14.89 16.93 18.96
CA MET A 592 -14.78 16.54 20.37
C MET A 592 -15.69 17.38 21.28
N GLY A 593 -15.79 18.69 21.02
CA GLY A 593 -16.65 19.59 21.78
C GLY A 593 -18.13 19.28 21.60
N GLU A 594 -18.55 19.00 20.36
CA GLU A 594 -19.92 18.56 20.03
C GLU A 594 -20.26 17.22 20.69
N LEU A 595 -19.32 16.27 20.68
CA LEU A 595 -19.46 14.98 21.37
C LEU A 595 -19.60 15.18 22.88
N ALA A 596 -18.76 16.02 23.49
CA ALA A 596 -18.84 16.31 24.92
C ALA A 596 -20.17 16.97 25.31
N ASP A 597 -20.66 17.93 24.52
CA ASP A 597 -21.95 18.61 24.74
C ASP A 597 -23.13 17.65 24.66
N LYS A 598 -23.14 16.75 23.65
CA LYS A 598 -24.16 15.70 23.48
C LYS A 598 -24.34 14.85 24.76
N TYR A 599 -23.27 14.62 25.52
CA TYR A 599 -23.28 13.83 26.75
C TYR A 599 -23.15 14.67 28.05
N GLY A 600 -23.28 16.00 27.96
CA GLY A 600 -23.27 16.91 29.11
C GLY A 600 -21.91 17.08 29.80
N GLN A 601 -20.81 16.77 29.13
CA GLN A 601 -19.43 16.86 29.67
C GLN A 601 -18.84 18.27 29.49
N LYS A 602 -19.32 19.22 30.30
CA LYS A 602 -18.98 20.65 30.15
C LYS A 602 -17.50 20.97 30.24
N GLU A 603 -16.75 20.31 31.13
CA GLU A 603 -15.31 20.55 31.31
C GLU A 603 -14.52 20.20 30.03
N ILE A 604 -14.85 19.07 29.39
CA ILE A 604 -14.24 18.68 28.11
C ILE A 604 -14.62 19.67 27.00
N MET A 605 -15.88 20.09 26.94
CA MET A 605 -16.32 21.10 25.97
C MET A 605 -15.53 22.40 26.13
N GLU A 606 -15.28 22.88 27.35
CA GLU A 606 -14.47 24.07 27.60
C GLU A 606 -13.01 23.89 27.17
N LEU A 607 -12.43 22.70 27.40
CA LEU A 607 -11.06 22.39 26.99
C LEU A 607 -10.86 22.36 25.46
N THR A 608 -11.91 22.14 24.67
CA THR A 608 -11.83 22.15 23.19
C THR A 608 -11.77 23.55 22.58
N ARG A 609 -12.18 24.57 23.35
CA ARG A 609 -12.05 25.98 22.97
C ARG A 609 -10.62 26.47 23.22
#